data_AF-G7UNZ9-F1
#
_entry.id   AF-G7UNZ9-F1
#
_cell.length_a   1.000
_cell.length_b   1.000
_cell.length_c   1.000
_cell.angle_alpha   90.00
_cell.angle_beta   90.00
_cell.angle_gamma   90.00
#
_symmetry.space_group_name_H-M   'P 1'
#
loop_
_entity.id
_entity.type
_entity.pdbx_description
1 polymer ?
#
loop_
_entity_poly.entity_id
_entity_poly.type
_entity_poly.pdbx_seq_one_letter_code
_entity_poly.pdbx_strand_id
1 'polypeptide(L)'
;MSRIPSIAVVLEGGLVQAIIVQDWSGAIPLPRIAIVDYDTEGADDDEITRFSIGDDPAEAVCRIETPGVYESLRDALSPRALLAALGETDDDEKPSSALVLAREVRQSILDLDGRLDRLEQAPTGDDYNALYQLANGGLIDLLKTLGDPTDFGD
;
A
#
# COMPACT_ATOMS: atom_id res chain seq x y z
N MET A 1 -4.92 -4.58 -12.73
CA MET A 1 -4.59 -3.46 -11.83
C MET A 1 -4.28 -4.07 -10.48
N SER A 2 -3.38 -3.50 -9.68
CA SER A 2 -3.23 -3.97 -8.29
C SER A 2 -4.51 -3.57 -7.56
N ARG A 3 -5.22 -4.56 -7.02
CA ARG A 3 -6.43 -4.32 -6.23
C ARG A 3 -6.06 -3.70 -4.89
N ILE A 4 -7.01 -3.01 -4.26
CA ILE A 4 -6.83 -2.50 -2.91
C ILE A 4 -6.73 -3.70 -1.96
N PRO A 5 -5.63 -3.86 -1.20
CA PRO A 5 -5.51 -4.97 -0.29
C PRO A 5 -6.60 -4.93 0.78
N SER A 6 -7.25 -6.07 1.00
CA SER A 6 -8.30 -6.22 2.01
C SER A 6 -7.75 -6.94 3.23
N ILE A 7 -8.18 -6.54 4.43
CA ILE A 7 -7.74 -7.14 5.70
C ILE A 7 -8.98 -7.58 6.49
N ALA A 8 -8.94 -8.79 7.04
CA ALA A 8 -9.92 -9.29 7.99
C ALA A 8 -9.25 -9.63 9.32
N VAL A 9 -9.88 -9.23 10.43
CA VAL A 9 -9.51 -9.63 11.79
C VAL A 9 -10.55 -10.64 12.27
N VAL A 10 -10.12 -11.87 12.53
CA VAL A 10 -11.00 -12.96 12.95
C VAL A 10 -10.97 -13.05 14.47
N LEU A 11 -12.15 -12.94 15.08
CA LEU A 11 -12.33 -13.02 16.53
C LEU A 11 -13.08 -14.30 16.91
N GLU A 12 -12.67 -14.93 18.01
CA GLU A 12 -13.40 -16.01 18.67
C GLU A 12 -13.33 -15.80 20.18
N GLY A 13 -14.49 -15.78 20.85
CA GLY A 13 -14.55 -15.56 22.30
C GLY A 13 -13.97 -14.21 22.76
N GLY A 14 -13.92 -13.20 21.89
CA GLY A 14 -13.31 -11.89 22.16
C GLY A 14 -11.81 -11.81 21.87
N LEU A 15 -11.18 -12.92 21.48
CA LEU A 15 -9.74 -12.99 21.19
C LEU A 15 -9.49 -12.99 19.67
N VAL A 16 -8.45 -12.24 19.25
CA VAL A 16 -7.94 -12.31 17.88
C VAL A 16 -7.32 -13.68 17.64
N GLN A 17 -7.90 -14.43 16.70
CA GLN A 17 -7.44 -15.75 16.29
C GLN A 17 -6.52 -15.68 15.08
N ALA A 18 -6.85 -14.80 14.14
CA ALA A 18 -6.09 -14.62 12.93
C ALA A 18 -6.30 -13.23 12.34
N ILE A 19 -5.27 -12.76 11.64
CA ILE A 19 -5.37 -11.61 10.75
C ILE A 19 -5.07 -12.11 9.35
N ILE A 20 -5.98 -11.85 8.42
CA ILE A 20 -5.88 -12.34 7.04
C ILE A 20 -5.81 -11.14 6.11
N VAL A 21 -4.81 -11.12 5.23
CA VAL A 21 -4.70 -10.13 4.16
C VAL A 21 -4.98 -10.80 2.82
N GLN A 22 -5.66 -10.10 1.92
CA GLN A 22 -5.96 -10.55 0.57
C GLN A 22 -5.57 -9.45 -0.42
N ASP A 23 -5.15 -9.84 -1.63
CA ASP A 23 -4.70 -8.92 -2.68
C ASP A 23 -3.48 -8.06 -2.26
N TRP A 24 -2.70 -8.52 -1.27
CA TRP A 24 -1.47 -7.84 -0.85
C TRP A 24 -0.37 -8.04 -1.89
N SER A 25 0.30 -6.95 -2.28
CA SER A 25 1.41 -7.03 -3.25
C SER A 25 2.62 -7.74 -2.63
N GLY A 26 3.06 -8.85 -3.24
CA GLY A 26 4.28 -9.56 -2.82
C GLY A 26 5.57 -8.74 -2.94
N ALA A 27 5.52 -7.58 -3.61
CA ALA A 27 6.65 -6.65 -3.68
C ALA A 27 6.74 -5.74 -2.44
N ILE A 28 5.72 -5.72 -1.58
CA ILE A 28 5.65 -4.88 -0.38
C ILE A 28 5.67 -5.80 0.85
N PRO A 29 6.52 -5.53 1.86
CA PRO A 29 6.46 -6.26 3.13
C PRO A 29 5.04 -6.26 3.73
N LEU A 30 4.67 -7.36 4.38
CA LEU A 30 3.39 -7.44 5.09
C LEU A 30 3.29 -6.36 6.18
N PRO A 31 2.08 -5.86 6.45
CA PRO A 31 1.91 -4.84 7.48
C PRO A 31 2.20 -5.44 8.85
N ARG A 32 2.82 -4.62 9.72
CA ARG A 32 2.98 -4.96 11.15
C ARG A 32 1.69 -4.62 11.86
N ILE A 33 1.03 -5.61 12.45
CA ILE A 33 -0.19 -5.38 13.23
C ILE A 33 0.14 -5.49 14.71
N ALA A 34 -0.27 -4.50 15.49
CA ALA A 34 -0.28 -4.57 16.94
C ALA A 34 -1.74 -4.67 17.41
N ILE A 35 -2.00 -5.59 18.33
CA ILE A 35 -3.27 -5.69 19.06
C ILE A 35 -3.03 -5.12 20.45
N VAL A 36 -3.90 -4.19 20.85
CA VAL A 36 -3.83 -3.46 22.11
C VAL A 36 -5.15 -3.69 22.84
N ASP A 37 -5.07 -4.34 24.00
CA ASP A 37 -6.19 -4.50 24.92
C ASP A 37 -5.97 -3.62 26.15
N TYR A 38 -6.84 -2.62 26.33
CA TYR A 38 -6.79 -1.73 27.48
C TYR A 38 -7.39 -2.35 28.75
N ASP A 39 -8.07 -3.49 28.61
CA ASP A 39 -8.44 -4.28 29.77
C ASP A 39 -7.21 -5.02 30.29
N THR A 40 -6.73 -4.61 31.45
CA THR A 40 -5.58 -5.20 32.15
C THR A 40 -6.02 -6.06 33.33
N GLU A 41 -7.34 -6.19 33.57
CA GLU A 41 -7.85 -6.94 34.71
C GLU A 41 -7.46 -8.43 34.60
N GLY A 42 -6.68 -8.89 35.58
CA GLY A 42 -6.24 -10.28 35.66
C GLY A 42 -5.04 -10.64 34.78
N ALA A 43 -4.41 -9.68 34.10
CA ALA A 43 -3.13 -9.86 33.43
C ALA A 43 -1.97 -9.83 34.44
N ASP A 44 -0.90 -10.58 34.15
CA ASP A 44 0.32 -10.52 34.96
C ASP A 44 1.10 -9.21 34.67
N ASP A 45 1.82 -8.71 35.67
CA ASP A 45 2.58 -7.44 35.55
C ASP A 45 3.59 -7.45 34.38
N ASP A 46 4.10 -8.61 33.96
CA ASP A 46 5.02 -8.76 32.84
C ASP A 46 4.33 -8.80 31.46
N GLU A 47 3.00 -8.98 31.42
CA GLU A 47 2.19 -8.90 30.21
C GLU A 47 1.69 -7.47 29.93
N ILE A 48 1.67 -6.62 30.96
CA ILE A 48 1.22 -5.23 30.88
C ILE A 48 2.32 -4.35 30.29
N THR A 49 2.02 -3.74 29.15
CA THR A 49 2.88 -2.72 28.54
C THR A 49 2.42 -1.33 28.96
N ARG A 50 3.38 -0.50 29.40
CA ARG A 50 3.16 0.90 29.80
C ARG A 50 3.58 1.86 28.70
N PHE A 51 2.71 2.81 28.38
CA PHE A 51 2.93 3.84 27.37
C PHE A 51 2.74 5.23 27.95
N SER A 52 3.36 6.22 27.33
CA SER A 52 3.04 7.63 27.56
C SER A 52 2.24 8.13 26.37
N ILE A 53 0.95 8.43 26.57
CA ILE A 53 0.07 8.98 25.53
C ILE A 53 -0.21 10.43 25.91
N GLY A 54 0.57 11.35 25.33
CA GLY A 54 0.59 12.74 25.79
C GLY A 54 1.20 12.82 27.20
N ASP A 55 0.49 13.46 28.13
CA ASP A 55 0.89 13.59 29.54
C ASP A 55 0.36 12.44 30.42
N ASP A 56 -0.51 11.58 29.89
CA ASP A 56 -1.16 10.52 30.65
C ASP A 56 -0.45 9.17 30.47
N PRO A 57 -0.09 8.47 31.57
CA PRO A 57 0.36 7.09 31.50
C PRO A 57 -0.81 6.18 31.14
N ALA A 58 -0.60 5.28 30.18
CA ALA A 58 -1.56 4.26 29.77
C ALA A 58 -0.96 2.87 29.95
N GLU A 59 -1.79 1.91 30.37
CA GLU A 59 -1.43 0.51 30.52
C GLU A 59 -2.31 -0.32 29.59
N ALA A 60 -1.73 -1.31 28.91
CA ALA A 60 -2.44 -2.22 28.04
C ALA A 60 -1.69 -3.54 27.87
N VAL A 61 -2.41 -4.63 27.62
CA VAL A 61 -1.84 -5.89 27.16
C VAL A 61 -1.64 -5.77 25.65
N CYS A 62 -0.41 -5.98 25.18
CA CYS A 62 -0.04 -5.75 23.78
C CYS A 62 0.60 -6.99 23.17
N ARG A 63 0.22 -7.30 21.93
CA ARG A 63 0.87 -8.35 21.13
C ARG A 63 1.04 -7.92 19.69
N ILE A 64 2.08 -8.44 19.04
CA ILE A 64 2.30 -8.26 17.60
C ILE A 64 1.75 -9.49 16.89
N GLU A 65 0.87 -9.26 15.92
CA GLU A 65 0.30 -10.31 15.09
C GLU A 65 0.88 -10.24 13.67
N THR A 66 1.23 -11.40 13.12
CA THR A 66 1.69 -11.52 11.73
C THR A 66 0.51 -11.95 10.86
N PRO A 67 0.11 -11.13 9.87
CA PRO A 67 -1.01 -11.49 9.02
C PRO A 67 -0.68 -12.69 8.13
N GLY A 68 -1.64 -13.58 7.95
CA GLY A 68 -1.63 -14.63 6.94
C GLY A 68 -2.12 -14.12 5.59
N VAL A 69 -1.48 -14.57 4.52
CA VAL A 69 -1.86 -14.23 3.14
C VAL A 69 -2.95 -15.18 2.67
N TYR A 70 -4.14 -14.67 2.35
CA TYR A 70 -5.34 -15.43 1.99
C TYR A 70 -5.07 -16.48 0.91
N GLU A 71 -4.31 -16.13 -0.14
CA GLU A 71 -4.00 -17.00 -1.28
C GLU A 71 -3.21 -18.26 -0.86
N SER A 72 -2.60 -18.26 0.34
CA SER A 72 -1.88 -19.40 0.91
C SER A 72 -2.73 -20.22 1.91
N LEU A 73 -3.92 -19.73 2.28
CA LEU A 73 -4.79 -20.34 3.29
C LEU A 73 -5.94 -21.11 2.62
N ARG A 74 -6.09 -22.40 2.94
CA ARG A 74 -7.09 -23.26 2.30
C ARG A 74 -8.50 -23.13 2.87
N ASP A 75 -8.62 -22.86 4.16
CA ASP A 75 -9.88 -22.88 4.91
C ASP A 75 -10.24 -21.50 5.50
N ALA A 76 -9.61 -20.44 5.01
CA ALA A 76 -9.84 -19.08 5.47
C ALA A 76 -11.03 -18.42 4.75
N LEU A 77 -11.77 -17.57 5.45
CA LEU A 77 -12.77 -16.71 4.85
C LEU A 77 -12.07 -15.57 4.10
N SER A 78 -12.45 -15.31 2.86
CA SER A 78 -11.88 -14.24 2.03
C SER A 78 -12.23 -12.87 2.64
N PRO A 79 -11.22 -12.05 3.02
CA PRO A 79 -11.46 -10.67 3.46
C PRO A 79 -12.32 -9.87 2.48
N ARG A 80 -12.07 -10.03 1.18
CA ARG A 80 -12.83 -9.33 0.14
C ARG A 80 -14.29 -9.79 0.06
N ALA A 81 -14.52 -11.10 0.11
CA ALA A 81 -15.89 -11.63 0.13
C ALA A 81 -16.67 -11.15 1.37
N LEU A 82 -15.99 -10.99 2.51
CA LEU A 82 -16.58 -10.43 3.72
C LEU A 82 -17.00 -8.97 3.53
N LEU A 83 -16.09 -8.13 3.04
CA LEU A 83 -16.35 -6.72 2.79
C LEU A 83 -17.51 -6.53 1.79
N ALA A 84 -17.50 -7.29 0.70
CA ALA A 84 -18.59 -7.28 -0.28
C ALA A 84 -19.94 -7.71 0.35
N ALA A 85 -19.94 -8.71 1.22
CA ALA A 85 -21.15 -9.13 1.94
C ALA A 85 -21.66 -8.06 2.93
N LEU A 86 -20.77 -7.21 3.45
CA LEU A 86 -21.10 -6.07 4.30
C LEU A 86 -21.51 -4.81 3.51
N GLY A 87 -21.47 -4.86 2.18
CA GLY A 87 -21.91 -3.79 1.30
C GLY A 87 -20.82 -2.81 0.88
N GLU A 88 -19.55 -3.09 1.18
CA GLU A 88 -18.44 -2.35 0.59
C GLU A 88 -18.37 -2.63 -0.92
N THR A 89 -18.35 -1.57 -1.72
CA THR A 89 -18.24 -1.66 -3.16
C THR A 89 -16.78 -1.71 -3.56
N ASP A 90 -16.41 -2.67 -4.41
CA ASP A 90 -15.10 -2.76 -5.06
C ASP A 90 -14.84 -1.47 -5.88
N ASP A 91 -14.24 -0.44 -5.28
CA ASP A 91 -13.71 0.75 -6.00
C ASP A 91 -12.49 0.39 -6.89
N ASP A 92 -12.15 -0.90 -6.95
CA ASP A 92 -11.08 -1.58 -7.68
C ASP A 92 -11.04 -1.31 -9.20
N GLU A 93 -12.11 -0.76 -9.79
CA GLU A 93 -12.14 -0.51 -11.23
C GLU A 93 -11.42 0.78 -11.66
N LYS A 94 -11.12 1.69 -10.72
CA LYS A 94 -10.39 2.90 -11.08
C LYS A 94 -8.89 2.63 -10.98
N PRO A 95 -8.13 2.63 -12.10
CA PRO A 95 -6.68 2.50 -12.01
C PRO A 95 -6.16 3.63 -11.12
N SER A 96 -5.33 3.28 -10.13
CA SER A 96 -4.69 4.30 -9.31
C SER A 96 -4.02 5.32 -10.22
N SER A 97 -4.22 6.61 -9.94
CA SER A 97 -3.69 7.71 -10.74
C SER A 97 -2.17 7.56 -10.95
N ALA A 98 -1.45 7.00 -9.97
CA ALA A 98 -0.04 6.68 -10.08
C ALA A 98 0.29 5.64 -11.17
N LEU A 99 -0.53 4.58 -11.30
CA LEU A 99 -0.34 3.57 -12.36
C LEU A 99 -0.71 4.11 -13.75
N VAL A 100 -1.68 5.02 -13.83
CA VAL A 100 -2.03 5.71 -15.08
C VAL A 100 -0.85 6.57 -15.52
N LEU A 101 -0.34 7.43 -14.62
CA LEU A 101 0.81 8.30 -14.89
C LEU A 101 2.06 7.48 -15.27
N ALA A 102 2.35 6.38 -14.55
CA ALA A 102 3.48 5.50 -14.89
C ALA A 102 3.40 4.94 -16.32
N ARG A 103 2.19 4.59 -16.77
CA ARG A 103 1.96 4.06 -18.13
C ARG A 103 2.08 5.15 -19.18
N GLU A 104 1.58 6.35 -18.91
CA GLU A 104 1.70 7.51 -19.80
C GLU A 104 3.15 7.93 -20.02
N VAL A 105 3.94 7.97 -18.94
CA VAL A 105 5.39 8.26 -19.01
C VAL A 105 6.10 7.21 -19.84
N ARG A 106 5.83 5.92 -19.59
CA ARG A 106 6.42 4.82 -20.37
C ARG A 106 6.06 4.93 -21.86
N GLN A 107 4.79 5.19 -22.18
CA GLN A 107 4.35 5.30 -23.56
C GLN A 107 5.01 6.47 -24.26
N SER A 108 5.14 7.61 -23.60
CA SER A 108 5.76 8.79 -24.17
C SER A 108 7.26 8.61 -24.44
N ILE A 109 7.98 7.85 -23.60
CA ILE A 109 9.38 7.47 -23.85
C ILE A 109 9.47 6.59 -25.11
N LEU A 110 8.61 5.58 -25.24
CA LEU A 110 8.59 4.70 -26.42
C LEU A 110 8.23 5.46 -27.70
N ASP A 111 7.33 6.44 -27.61
CA ASP A 111 6.93 7.27 -28.75
C ASP A 111 8.06 8.19 -29.19
N LEU A 112 8.84 8.74 -28.25
CA LEU A 112 10.02 9.55 -28.53
C LEU A 112 11.13 8.71 -29.18
N ASP A 113 11.40 7.53 -28.63
CA ASP A 113 12.37 6.56 -29.18
C ASP A 113 12.00 6.18 -30.63
N GLY A 114 10.72 5.80 -30.85
CA GLY A 114 10.22 5.49 -32.19
C GLY A 114 10.19 6.68 -33.15
N ARG A 115 10.24 7.94 -32.66
CA ARG A 115 10.41 9.12 -33.51
C ARG A 115 11.87 9.33 -33.91
N LEU A 116 12.81 9.14 -32.98
CA LEU A 116 14.24 9.22 -33.25
C LEU A 116 14.65 8.15 -34.27
N ASP A 117 14.19 6.92 -34.09
CA ASP A 117 14.42 5.81 -35.03
C ASP A 117 13.88 6.10 -36.44
N ARG A 118 12.65 6.62 -36.54
CA ARG A 118 12.03 6.95 -37.84
C ARG A 118 12.72 8.09 -38.58
N LEU A 119 13.38 8.98 -37.85
CA LEU A 119 14.11 10.10 -38.45
C LEU A 119 15.55 9.73 -38.83
N GLU A 120 16.02 8.51 -38.50
CA GLU A 120 17.42 8.08 -38.63
C GLU A 120 18.42 9.12 -38.07
N GLN A 121 17.98 9.88 -37.07
CA GLN A 121 18.74 11.00 -36.51
C GLN A 121 19.37 10.57 -35.20
N ALA A 122 20.66 10.91 -35.03
CA ALA A 122 21.29 10.84 -33.72
C ALA A 122 20.58 11.82 -32.76
N PRO A 123 20.28 11.41 -31.51
CA PRO A 123 19.59 12.28 -30.56
C PRO A 123 20.35 13.59 -30.36
N THR A 124 19.65 14.71 -30.45
CA THR A 124 20.19 16.04 -30.20
C THR A 124 20.12 16.40 -28.72
N GLY A 125 20.81 17.48 -28.31
CA GLY A 125 20.70 18.00 -26.94
C GLY A 125 19.26 18.35 -26.54
N ASP A 126 18.47 18.82 -27.49
CA ASP A 126 17.06 19.15 -27.26
C ASP A 126 16.21 17.88 -27.05
N ASP A 127 16.51 16.79 -27.76
CA ASP A 127 15.85 15.50 -27.58
C ASP A 127 16.14 14.91 -26.18
N TYR A 128 17.37 15.04 -25.70
CA TYR A 128 17.72 14.66 -24.32
C TYR A 128 17.02 15.52 -23.29
N ASN A 129 16.92 16.83 -23.52
CA ASN A 129 16.23 17.73 -22.59
C ASN A 129 14.72 17.42 -22.53
N ALA A 130 14.11 17.09 -23.68
CA ALA A 130 12.72 16.65 -23.75
C ALA A 130 12.50 15.33 -23.01
N LEU A 131 13.39 14.34 -23.20
CA LEU A 131 13.34 13.08 -22.46
C LEU A 131 13.53 13.27 -20.96
N TYR A 132 14.44 14.16 -20.57
CA TYR A 132 14.68 14.51 -19.16
C TYR A 132 13.44 15.15 -18.52
N GLN A 133 12.83 16.14 -19.16
CA GLN A 133 11.60 16.77 -18.66
C GLN A 133 10.47 15.76 -18.53
N LEU A 134 10.32 14.88 -19.52
CA LEU A 134 9.25 13.89 -19.54
C LEU A 134 9.44 12.82 -18.46
N ALA A 135 10.66 12.27 -18.35
CA ALA A 135 10.96 11.26 -17.36
C ALA A 135 10.93 11.82 -15.95
N ASN A 136 11.56 12.98 -15.72
CA ASN A 136 11.67 13.59 -14.39
C ASN A 136 10.32 14.18 -13.92
N GLY A 137 9.61 14.90 -14.78
CA GLY A 137 8.27 15.43 -14.46
C GLY A 137 7.28 14.30 -14.20
N GLY A 138 7.28 13.28 -15.04
CA GLY A 138 6.45 12.09 -14.85
C GLY A 138 6.76 11.31 -13.57
N LEU A 139 8.03 11.22 -13.19
CA LEU A 139 8.45 10.64 -11.90
C LEU A 139 8.00 11.47 -10.70
N ILE A 140 8.12 12.80 -10.78
CA ILE A 140 7.63 13.73 -9.75
C ILE A 140 6.12 13.57 -9.55
N ASP A 141 5.35 13.56 -10.64
CA ASP A 141 3.90 13.40 -10.56
C ASP A 141 3.54 12.03 -9.95
N LEU A 142 4.27 10.97 -10.32
CA LEU A 142 4.10 9.65 -9.73
C LEU A 142 4.40 9.64 -8.22
N LEU A 143 5.50 10.29 -7.79
CA LEU A 143 5.87 10.42 -6.37
C LEU A 143 4.81 11.20 -5.57
N LYS A 144 4.34 12.35 -6.09
CA LYS A 144 3.23 13.12 -5.49
C LYS A 144 1.98 12.26 -5.34
N THR A 145 1.66 11.46 -6.36
CA THR A 145 0.48 10.59 -6.35
C THR A 145 0.60 9.40 -5.39
N LEU A 146 1.82 8.96 -5.11
CA LEU A 146 2.12 7.96 -4.07
C LEU A 146 2.18 8.57 -2.65
N GLY A 147 2.01 9.88 -2.51
CA GLY A 147 1.98 10.57 -1.23
C GLY A 147 3.35 11.05 -0.73
N ASP A 148 4.33 11.22 -1.61
CA ASP A 148 5.62 11.84 -1.24
C ASP A 148 5.39 13.32 -0.87
N PRO A 149 5.76 13.75 0.35
CA PRO A 149 5.55 15.12 0.82
C PRO A 149 6.62 16.11 0.30
N THR A 150 7.60 15.65 -0.49
CA THR A 150 8.68 16.49 -0.99
C THR A 150 8.15 17.57 -1.93
N ASP A 151 8.56 18.82 -1.70
CA ASP A 151 8.31 19.93 -2.62
C ASP A 151 9.35 19.90 -3.75
N PHE A 152 8.88 19.58 -4.95
CA PHE A 152 9.73 19.47 -6.14
C PHE A 152 9.84 20.78 -6.94
N GLY A 153 9.19 21.87 -6.45
CA GLY A 153 9.02 23.13 -7.18
C GLY A 153 7.95 23.04 -8.28
N ASP A 154 7.38 24.19 -8.65
CA ASP A 154 6.49 24.37 -9.81
C ASP A 154 7.27 24.46 -11.13
#